data_AF-A0AAP3YYZ4-F1
#
_entry.id   AF-A0AAP3YYZ4-F1
#
_cell.length_a   1.000
_cell.length_b   1.000
_cell.length_c   1.000
_cell.angle_alpha   90.00
_cell.angle_beta   90.00
_cell.angle_gamma   90.00
#
_symmetry.space_group_name_H-M   'P 1'
#
loop_
_entity.id
_entity.type
_entity.pdbx_description
1 polymer ?
#
loop_
_entity_poly.entity_id
_entity_poly.type
_entity_poly.pdbx_seq_one_letter_code
_entity_poly.pdbx_strand_id
1 'polypeptide(L)'
;MDVFWTSVQSVLMIVIIIGIGYVANSAGWFNDKFSGALSKIIMRVALPMSIFNAMINNFKPASFSKLGAGVIYVFLAIMIGYVLAWLLVKVLKVPKGRRGLMITGINFANTVFIGMPLNVALFGSLSQPYVLVYYIVNTALLWTFGVWIIASDDPTGKADAKMDWSHLLPVPLWGFIIAIPFVFITPLLNFYNHLPFLSGATLGYKYDPIAHVATQVYTYGTSGVIPAVGALVTPLSLFYIGIMLSNYGLKQMRVDFHTIVVLAGRFIISPIVMVIIVLIGTKVAGVHLDHVFSSTLIIQSATPTFAVMPILATEYHGDVKFATNIVAVASVLFVVVIPVIMILESL
;
A
#
# COMPACT_ATOMS: atom_id res chain seq x y z
N MET A 1 -6.74 -11.27 -22.75
CA MET A 1 -7.31 -9.91 -22.93
C MET A 1 -7.96 -9.40 -21.65
N ASP A 2 -8.68 -10.25 -20.92
CA ASP A 2 -9.37 -9.86 -19.68
C ASP A 2 -8.45 -9.25 -18.61
N VAL A 3 -7.28 -9.85 -18.35
CA VAL A 3 -6.32 -9.33 -17.36
C VAL A 3 -5.84 -7.92 -17.67
N PHE A 4 -5.44 -7.67 -18.92
CA PHE A 4 -5.03 -6.34 -19.37
C PHE A 4 -6.16 -5.34 -19.15
N TRP A 5 -7.40 -5.72 -19.51
CA TRP A 5 -8.56 -4.85 -19.34
C TRP A 5 -8.90 -4.57 -17.88
N THR A 6 -8.90 -5.57 -16.99
CA THR A 6 -9.08 -5.38 -15.54
C THR A 6 -8.05 -4.42 -14.97
N SER A 7 -6.82 -4.51 -15.44
CA SER A 7 -5.73 -3.66 -14.97
C SER A 7 -5.86 -2.23 -15.48
N VAL A 8 -6.24 -2.05 -16.75
CA VAL A 8 -6.59 -0.74 -17.32
C VAL A 8 -7.75 -0.10 -16.57
N GLN A 9 -8.81 -0.85 -16.27
CA GLN A 9 -9.94 -0.37 -15.47
C GLN A 9 -9.51 0.10 -14.08
N SER A 10 -8.61 -0.63 -13.42
CA SER A 10 -8.06 -0.26 -12.11
C SER A 10 -7.29 1.07 -12.17
N VAL A 11 -6.51 1.29 -13.24
CA VAL A 11 -5.83 2.57 -13.45
C VAL A 11 -6.81 3.69 -13.81
N LEU A 12 -7.78 3.43 -14.69
CA LEU A 12 -8.79 4.41 -15.08
C LEU A 12 -9.57 4.92 -13.87
N MET A 13 -9.95 4.04 -12.94
CA MET A 13 -10.59 4.44 -11.68
C MET A 13 -9.72 5.45 -10.91
N ILE A 14 -8.41 5.21 -10.82
CA ILE A 14 -7.47 6.11 -10.13
C ILE A 14 -7.40 7.47 -10.83
N VAL A 15 -7.24 7.46 -12.15
CA VAL A 15 -7.16 8.68 -12.97
C VAL A 15 -8.46 9.50 -12.87
N ILE A 16 -9.61 8.84 -12.89
CA ILE A 16 -10.92 9.50 -12.76
C ILE A 16 -11.05 10.17 -11.40
N ILE A 17 -10.73 9.49 -10.29
CA ILE A 17 -10.85 10.08 -8.94
C ILE A 17 -9.90 11.28 -8.79
N ILE A 18 -8.66 11.17 -9.28
CA ILE A 18 -7.71 12.30 -9.34
C ILE A 18 -8.31 13.45 -10.16
N GLY A 19 -8.89 13.14 -11.33
CA GLY A 19 -9.55 14.12 -12.20
C GLY A 19 -10.70 14.85 -11.51
N ILE A 20 -11.54 14.14 -10.76
CA ILE A 20 -12.64 14.75 -10.00
C ILE A 20 -12.08 15.73 -8.96
N GLY A 21 -11.05 15.34 -8.19
CA GLY A 21 -10.39 16.22 -7.24
C GLY A 21 -9.78 17.47 -7.88
N TYR A 22 -9.16 17.31 -9.05
CA TYR A 22 -8.60 18.40 -9.84
C TYR A 22 -9.68 19.38 -10.30
N VAL A 23 -10.77 18.88 -10.88
CA VAL A 23 -11.87 19.70 -11.40
C VAL A 23 -12.59 20.43 -10.26
N ALA A 24 -12.90 19.74 -9.16
CA ALA A 24 -13.54 20.34 -8.00
C ALA A 24 -12.73 21.50 -7.40
N ASN A 25 -11.41 21.32 -7.25
CA ASN A 25 -10.54 22.39 -6.78
C ASN A 25 -10.43 23.54 -7.79
N SER A 26 -10.28 23.23 -9.08
CA SER A 26 -10.20 24.24 -10.15
C SER A 26 -11.50 25.04 -10.31
N ALA A 27 -12.64 24.44 -9.94
CA ALA A 27 -13.94 25.09 -9.88
C ALA A 27 -14.13 25.96 -8.62
N GLY A 28 -13.14 26.04 -7.74
CA GLY A 28 -13.18 26.86 -6.53
C GLY A 28 -14.07 26.30 -5.42
N TRP A 29 -14.35 24.99 -5.40
CA TRP A 29 -15.19 24.38 -4.35
C TRP A 29 -14.55 24.42 -2.96
N PHE A 30 -13.23 24.56 -2.91
CA PHE A 30 -12.44 24.43 -1.69
C PHE A 30 -11.61 25.67 -1.44
N ASN A 31 -11.43 26.00 -0.17
CA ASN A 31 -10.46 27.00 0.27
C ASN A 31 -9.09 26.36 0.53
N ASP A 32 -8.07 27.20 0.72
CA ASP A 32 -6.68 26.77 0.91
C ASP A 32 -6.47 25.85 2.13
N LYS A 33 -7.41 25.86 3.10
CA LYS A 33 -7.33 25.05 4.32
C LYS A 33 -7.90 23.65 4.13
N PHE A 34 -8.71 23.42 3.09
CA PHE A 34 -9.42 22.16 2.90
C PHE A 34 -8.47 20.98 2.75
N SER A 35 -7.40 21.10 1.97
CA SER A 35 -6.39 20.05 1.79
C SER A 35 -5.78 19.61 3.12
N GLY A 36 -5.47 20.57 4.01
CA GLY A 36 -4.95 20.27 5.35
C GLY A 36 -5.98 19.59 6.25
N ALA A 37 -7.25 20.00 6.18
CA ALA A 37 -8.34 19.34 6.91
C ALA A 37 -8.57 17.90 6.41
N LEU A 38 -8.55 17.70 5.10
CA LEU A 38 -8.70 16.40 4.46
C LEU A 38 -7.57 15.44 4.86
N SER A 39 -6.32 15.91 4.85
CA SER A 39 -5.16 15.15 5.36
C SER A 39 -5.40 14.66 6.81
N LYS A 40 -5.85 15.54 7.70
CA LYS A 40 -6.10 15.19 9.11
C LYS A 40 -7.19 14.14 9.27
N ILE A 41 -8.29 14.22 8.51
CA ILE A 41 -9.36 13.22 8.53
C ILE A 41 -8.81 11.86 8.10
N ILE A 42 -8.01 11.84 7.03
CA ILE A 42 -7.41 10.60 6.52
C ILE A 42 -6.42 10.02 7.55
N MET A 43 -5.50 10.84 8.06
CA MET A 43 -4.44 10.42 8.98
C MET A 43 -4.93 9.99 10.35
N ARG A 44 -5.92 10.69 10.90
CA ARG A 44 -6.34 10.51 12.30
C ARG A 44 -7.56 9.61 12.45
N VAL A 45 -8.34 9.39 11.39
CA VAL A 45 -9.59 8.63 11.45
C VAL A 45 -9.60 7.49 10.45
N ALA A 46 -9.54 7.81 9.14
CA ALA A 46 -9.75 6.81 8.11
C ALA A 46 -8.63 5.76 8.05
N LEU A 47 -7.36 6.17 8.16
CA LEU A 47 -6.22 5.26 8.12
C LEU A 47 -6.17 4.25 9.26
N PRO A 48 -6.30 4.65 10.54
CA PRO A 48 -6.40 3.69 11.64
C PRO A 48 -7.53 2.67 11.43
N MET A 49 -8.72 3.12 11.00
CA MET A 49 -9.84 2.22 10.74
C MET A 49 -9.59 1.30 9.54
N SER A 50 -8.95 1.80 8.49
CA SER A 50 -8.56 1.01 7.31
C SER A 50 -7.56 -0.09 7.66
N ILE A 51 -6.54 0.24 8.46
CA ILE A 51 -5.53 -0.73 8.91
C ILE A 51 -6.15 -1.75 9.86
N PHE A 52 -7.00 -1.32 10.80
CA PHE A 52 -7.73 -2.25 11.67
C PHE A 52 -8.60 -3.20 10.85
N ASN A 53 -9.44 -2.67 9.96
CA ASN A 53 -10.32 -3.47 9.10
C ASN A 53 -9.52 -4.46 8.26
N ALA A 54 -8.41 -4.00 7.70
CA ALA A 54 -7.55 -4.86 6.93
C ALA A 54 -6.96 -5.96 7.82
N MET A 55 -6.41 -5.65 8.99
CA MET A 55 -5.91 -6.68 9.91
C MET A 55 -6.98 -7.72 10.26
N ILE A 56 -8.23 -7.33 10.55
CA ILE A 56 -9.30 -8.29 10.84
C ILE A 56 -9.66 -9.17 9.64
N ASN A 57 -9.84 -8.57 8.47
CA ASN A 57 -10.35 -9.29 7.30
C ASN A 57 -9.28 -10.16 6.64
N ASN A 58 -8.04 -9.70 6.76
CA ASN A 58 -6.94 -10.18 5.98
C ASN A 58 -5.98 -11.00 6.86
N PHE A 59 -5.70 -10.64 8.12
CA PHE A 59 -4.77 -11.41 8.95
C PHE A 59 -5.46 -12.63 9.61
N LYS A 60 -5.04 -13.84 9.23
CA LYS A 60 -5.47 -15.10 9.87
C LYS A 60 -4.26 -15.85 10.43
N PRO A 61 -4.11 -15.98 11.78
CA PRO A 61 -2.96 -16.64 12.39
C PRO A 61 -2.74 -18.08 11.88
N ALA A 62 -3.83 -18.81 11.60
CA ALA A 62 -3.76 -20.16 11.06
C ALA A 62 -3.13 -20.23 9.65
N SER A 63 -3.12 -19.12 8.89
CA SER A 63 -2.48 -19.05 7.57
C SER A 63 -0.97 -18.87 7.66
N PHE A 64 -0.42 -18.49 8.82
CA PHE A 64 1.02 -18.22 8.99
C PHE A 64 1.89 -19.49 8.91
N SER A 65 1.38 -20.64 9.35
CA SER A 65 2.14 -21.91 9.30
C SER A 65 2.39 -22.39 7.87
N LYS A 66 1.53 -22.02 6.90
CA LYS A 66 1.68 -22.36 5.47
C LYS A 66 2.30 -21.24 4.63
N LEU A 67 2.26 -19.99 5.11
CA LEU A 67 2.70 -18.80 4.37
C LEU A 67 3.92 -18.09 4.98
N GLY A 68 4.43 -18.60 6.11
CA GLY A 68 5.48 -17.97 6.90
C GLY A 68 6.77 -17.74 6.13
N ALA A 69 7.09 -18.64 5.19
CA ALA A 69 8.22 -18.44 4.27
C ALA A 69 8.07 -17.11 3.51
N GLY A 70 6.93 -16.87 2.85
CA GLY A 70 6.71 -15.65 2.06
C GLY A 70 6.80 -14.35 2.87
N VAL A 71 6.50 -14.38 4.18
CA VAL A 71 6.72 -13.24 5.07
C VAL A 71 8.19 -12.86 5.12
N ILE A 72 9.07 -13.85 5.21
CA ILE A 72 10.53 -13.66 5.21
C ILE A 72 10.99 -13.10 3.85
N TYR A 73 10.51 -13.66 2.72
CA TYR A 73 10.87 -13.14 1.39
C TYR A 73 10.49 -11.67 1.23
N VAL A 74 9.26 -11.30 1.59
CA VAL A 74 8.79 -9.92 1.48
C VAL A 74 9.55 -8.99 2.42
N PHE A 75 9.78 -9.42 3.66
CA PHE A 75 10.54 -8.64 4.63
C PHE A 75 11.97 -8.37 4.13
N LEU A 76 12.68 -9.42 3.70
CA LEU A 76 14.02 -9.29 3.16
C LEU A 76 14.06 -8.40 1.91
N ALA A 77 13.08 -8.53 1.01
CA ALA A 77 13.00 -7.72 -0.19
C ALA A 77 12.85 -6.23 0.12
N ILE A 78 11.95 -5.88 1.03
CA ILE A 78 11.74 -4.49 1.43
C ILE A 78 12.96 -3.95 2.20
N MET A 79 13.61 -4.75 3.06
CA MET A 79 14.80 -4.32 3.80
C MET A 79 16.02 -4.13 2.90
N ILE A 80 16.25 -5.04 1.95
CA ILE A 80 17.32 -4.89 0.94
C ILE A 80 17.03 -3.68 0.05
N GLY A 81 15.79 -3.55 -0.44
CA GLY A 81 15.38 -2.39 -1.23
C GLY A 81 15.50 -1.07 -0.46
N TYR A 82 15.29 -1.08 0.86
CA TYR A 82 15.55 0.08 1.71
C TYR A 82 17.03 0.47 1.72
N VAL A 83 17.92 -0.50 1.93
CA VAL A 83 19.37 -0.26 1.90
C VAL A 83 19.79 0.30 0.54
N LEU A 84 19.31 -0.29 -0.55
CA LEU A 84 19.60 0.18 -1.91
C LEU A 84 19.07 1.60 -2.14
N ALA A 85 17.84 1.90 -1.73
CA ALA A 85 17.26 3.23 -1.88
C ALA A 85 17.97 4.28 -1.00
N TRP A 86 18.41 3.91 0.20
CA TRP A 86 19.23 4.76 1.05
C TRP A 86 20.59 5.07 0.41
N LEU A 87 21.24 4.06 -0.19
CA LEU A 87 22.47 4.26 -0.96
C LEU A 87 22.23 5.20 -2.15
N LEU A 88 21.14 5.00 -2.91
CA LEU A 88 20.77 5.88 -4.02
C LEU A 88 20.58 7.34 -3.56
N VAL A 89 19.88 7.55 -2.46
CA VAL A 89 19.71 8.89 -1.86
C VAL A 89 21.05 9.56 -1.56
N LYS A 90 22.02 8.80 -1.02
CA LYS A 90 23.36 9.31 -0.67
C LYS A 90 24.18 9.62 -1.92
N VAL A 91 24.24 8.67 -2.87
CA VAL A 91 25.02 8.80 -4.12
C VAL A 91 24.49 9.94 -4.97
N LEU A 92 23.17 10.05 -5.12
CA LEU A 92 22.52 11.08 -5.94
C LEU A 92 22.38 12.43 -5.20
N LYS A 93 22.85 12.52 -3.94
CA LYS A 93 22.79 13.74 -3.11
C LYS A 93 21.39 14.35 -3.05
N VAL A 94 20.38 13.51 -2.87
CA VAL A 94 18.97 13.93 -2.87
C VAL A 94 18.73 14.98 -1.76
N PRO A 95 18.01 16.08 -2.04
CA PRO A 95 17.76 17.13 -1.05
C PRO A 95 16.86 16.63 0.09
N LYS A 96 16.99 17.25 1.27
CA LYS A 96 16.10 17.01 2.41
C LYS A 96 14.63 17.27 2.01
N GLY A 97 13.70 16.57 2.65
CA GLY A 97 12.29 16.57 2.32
C GLY A 97 11.91 15.67 1.13
N ARG A 98 12.89 15.16 0.36
CA ARG A 98 12.66 14.19 -0.73
C ARG A 98 13.25 12.81 -0.47
N ARG A 99 14.19 12.68 0.46
CA ARG A 99 14.93 11.44 0.73
C ARG A 99 13.99 10.37 1.24
N GLY A 100 13.18 10.71 2.25
CA GLY A 100 12.23 9.76 2.82
C GLY A 100 11.14 9.38 1.83
N LEU A 101 10.67 10.34 1.03
CA LEU A 101 9.71 10.10 -0.04
C LEU A 101 10.28 9.19 -1.14
N MET A 102 11.54 9.38 -1.53
CA MET A 102 12.21 8.53 -2.51
C MET A 102 12.38 7.09 -1.98
N ILE A 103 12.88 6.95 -0.75
CA ILE A 103 13.14 5.64 -0.16
C ILE A 103 11.84 4.85 0.01
N THR A 104 10.80 5.50 0.56
CA THR A 104 9.49 4.85 0.71
C THR A 104 8.79 4.62 -0.62
N GLY A 105 8.98 5.51 -1.60
CA GLY A 105 8.39 5.41 -2.92
C GLY A 105 8.86 4.22 -3.75
N ILE A 106 10.13 3.87 -3.61
CA ILE A 106 10.72 2.68 -4.26
C ILE A 106 10.19 1.39 -3.61
N ASN A 107 10.09 1.37 -2.29
CA ASN A 107 9.90 0.13 -1.53
C ASN A 107 8.44 -0.23 -1.25
N PHE A 108 7.55 0.76 -1.07
CA PHE A 108 6.18 0.49 -0.62
C PHE A 108 5.16 0.58 -1.75
N ALA A 109 4.29 -0.43 -1.76
CA ALA A 109 3.42 -0.79 -2.86
C ALA A 109 1.97 -0.36 -2.64
N ASN A 110 1.23 -0.13 -3.74
CA ASN A 110 -0.23 -0.13 -3.75
C ASN A 110 -0.77 -1.55 -3.95
N THR A 111 -0.76 -2.32 -2.86
CA THR A 111 -1.01 -3.76 -2.86
C THR A 111 -2.48 -4.14 -2.99
N VAL A 112 -3.41 -3.30 -2.52
CA VAL A 112 -4.84 -3.65 -2.41
C VAL A 112 -5.64 -3.13 -3.60
N PHE A 113 -5.39 -1.90 -4.05
CA PHE A 113 -6.21 -1.31 -5.13
C PHE A 113 -5.73 -1.68 -6.52
N ILE A 114 -4.42 -1.82 -6.68
CA ILE A 114 -3.82 -2.19 -7.96
C ILE A 114 -3.35 -3.63 -7.90
N GLY A 115 -2.60 -3.97 -6.85
CA GLY A 115 -2.00 -5.28 -6.70
C GLY A 115 -2.97 -6.45 -6.62
N MET A 116 -4.02 -6.35 -5.80
CA MET A 116 -4.98 -7.44 -5.60
C MET A 116 -5.82 -7.72 -6.86
N PRO A 117 -6.47 -6.75 -7.53
CA PRO A 117 -7.21 -7.02 -8.76
C PRO A 117 -6.33 -7.61 -9.85
N LEU A 118 -5.09 -7.12 -10.00
CA LEU A 118 -4.13 -7.65 -10.97
C LEU A 118 -3.78 -9.12 -10.70
N ASN A 119 -3.44 -9.46 -9.46
CA ASN A 119 -3.11 -10.83 -9.10
C ASN A 119 -4.31 -11.78 -9.18
N VAL A 120 -5.51 -11.30 -8.86
CA VAL A 120 -6.74 -12.09 -9.02
C VAL A 120 -7.07 -12.29 -10.49
N ALA A 121 -6.82 -11.30 -11.34
CA ALA A 121 -6.99 -11.44 -12.78
C ALA A 121 -5.99 -12.43 -13.38
N LEU A 122 -4.74 -12.44 -12.89
CA LEU A 122 -3.68 -13.33 -13.38
C LEU A 122 -3.81 -14.77 -12.88
N PHE A 123 -4.11 -14.96 -11.60
CA PHE A 123 -4.03 -16.27 -10.94
C PHE A 123 -5.32 -16.71 -10.24
N GLY A 124 -6.41 -15.96 -10.41
CA GLY A 124 -7.68 -16.23 -9.75
C GLY A 124 -7.63 -15.97 -8.23
N SER A 125 -8.62 -16.49 -7.52
CA SER A 125 -8.73 -16.34 -6.06
C SER A 125 -7.61 -17.04 -5.26
N LEU A 126 -6.83 -17.91 -5.92
CA LEU A 126 -5.68 -18.60 -5.33
C LEU A 126 -4.57 -17.64 -4.90
N SER A 127 -4.41 -16.49 -5.57
CA SER A 127 -3.40 -15.49 -5.20
C SER A 127 -3.79 -14.63 -4.00
N GLN A 128 -5.07 -14.59 -3.60
CA GLN A 128 -5.51 -13.68 -2.54
C GLN A 128 -4.78 -13.89 -1.21
N PRO A 129 -4.58 -15.14 -0.71
CA PRO A 129 -3.77 -15.39 0.48
C PRO A 129 -2.30 -14.98 0.34
N TYR A 130 -1.76 -14.92 -0.88
CA TYR A 130 -0.37 -14.56 -1.14
C TYR A 130 -0.18 -13.04 -1.25
N VAL A 131 -1.10 -12.36 -1.95
CA VAL A 131 -1.23 -10.90 -1.99
C VAL A 131 -1.28 -10.35 -0.57
N LEU A 132 -2.01 -11.06 0.29
CA LEU A 132 -2.18 -10.77 1.69
C LEU A 132 -0.88 -10.83 2.49
N VAL A 133 -0.04 -11.84 2.27
CA VAL A 133 1.28 -11.95 2.92
C VAL A 133 2.10 -10.71 2.60
N TYR A 134 2.15 -10.34 1.32
CA TYR A 134 2.82 -9.11 0.90
C TYR A 134 2.21 -7.88 1.58
N TYR A 135 0.87 -7.78 1.59
CA TYR A 135 0.15 -6.66 2.18
C TYR A 135 0.47 -6.45 3.66
N ILE A 136 0.44 -7.50 4.47
CA ILE A 136 0.69 -7.40 5.92
C ILE A 136 2.10 -6.88 6.18
N VAL A 137 3.10 -7.47 5.53
CA VAL A 137 4.50 -7.05 5.71
C VAL A 137 4.72 -5.64 5.20
N ASN A 138 4.23 -5.32 4.00
CA ASN A 138 4.30 -3.97 3.42
C ASN A 138 3.65 -2.93 4.33
N THR A 139 2.47 -3.23 4.86
CA THR A 139 1.71 -2.31 5.73
C THR A 139 2.41 -2.13 7.07
N ALA A 140 2.81 -3.22 7.73
CA ALA A 140 3.52 -3.14 9.00
C ALA A 140 4.82 -2.33 8.88
N LEU A 141 5.63 -2.60 7.83
CA LEU A 141 6.87 -1.87 7.59
C LEU A 141 6.64 -0.41 7.18
N LEU A 142 5.62 -0.12 6.38
CA LEU A 142 5.29 1.26 5.99
C LEU A 142 4.92 2.09 7.21
N TRP A 143 4.04 1.57 8.07
CA TRP A 143 3.50 2.31 9.22
C TRP A 143 4.40 2.29 10.46
N THR A 144 5.52 1.56 10.42
CA THR A 144 6.56 1.62 11.46
C THR A 144 7.78 2.37 10.93
N PHE A 145 8.49 1.77 9.98
CA PHE A 145 9.74 2.28 9.47
C PHE A 145 9.54 3.33 8.37
N GLY A 146 8.62 3.10 7.44
CA GLY A 146 8.33 4.00 6.31
C GLY A 146 7.98 5.42 6.74
N VAL A 147 6.97 5.55 7.61
CA VAL A 147 6.54 6.83 8.17
C VAL A 147 7.66 7.50 8.97
N TRP A 148 8.38 6.72 9.78
CA TRP A 148 9.52 7.24 10.54
C TRP A 148 10.60 7.83 9.63
N ILE A 149 10.91 7.20 8.49
CA ILE A 149 11.89 7.73 7.52
C ILE A 149 11.40 9.05 6.91
N ILE A 150 10.12 9.15 6.55
CA ILE A 150 9.55 10.39 6.00
C ILE A 150 9.59 11.50 7.06
N ALA A 151 9.15 11.21 8.28
CA ALA A 151 9.16 12.15 9.40
C ALA A 151 10.58 12.64 9.74
N SER A 152 11.56 11.74 9.68
CA SER A 152 12.97 12.06 9.97
C SER A 152 13.64 12.90 8.88
N ASP A 153 13.01 13.06 7.71
CA ASP A 153 13.51 13.87 6.60
C ASP A 153 12.84 15.26 6.51
N ASP A 154 12.15 15.70 7.58
CA ASP A 154 11.51 17.02 7.67
C ASP A 154 12.56 18.15 7.45
N PRO A 155 12.40 18.98 6.39
CA PRO A 155 13.33 20.04 6.05
C PRO A 155 13.22 21.28 6.97
N THR A 156 12.15 21.41 7.77
CA THR A 156 11.86 22.59 8.60
C THR A 156 12.65 22.65 9.91
N GLY A 157 13.43 21.60 10.22
CA GLY A 157 14.50 21.70 11.20
C GLY A 157 14.09 21.72 12.67
N LYS A 158 12.92 21.16 13.04
CA LYS A 158 12.66 20.80 14.46
C LYS A 158 13.30 19.48 14.91
N ALA A 159 14.01 18.80 14.00
CA ALA A 159 14.76 17.58 14.29
C ALA A 159 16.14 17.90 14.89
N ASP A 160 16.17 18.57 16.04
CA ASP A 160 17.33 18.51 16.92
C ASP A 160 17.41 17.09 17.50
N ALA A 161 18.31 16.29 16.90
CA ALA A 161 19.07 15.16 17.41
C ALA A 161 18.70 14.49 18.76
N LYS A 162 17.41 14.23 19.03
CA LYS A 162 16.95 13.17 19.91
C LYS A 162 15.97 12.32 19.12
N MET A 163 16.17 11.00 19.16
CA MET A 163 15.29 10.04 18.49
C MET A 163 13.89 10.22 19.07
N ASP A 164 13.02 10.92 18.35
CA ASP A 164 11.63 11.11 18.75
C ASP A 164 10.87 9.81 18.45
N TRP A 165 10.80 8.96 19.47
CA TRP A 165 10.11 7.67 19.42
C TRP A 165 8.60 7.84 19.17
N SER A 166 8.03 9.03 19.32
CA SER A 166 6.62 9.28 19.01
C SER A 166 6.31 9.09 17.51
N HIS A 167 7.32 9.22 16.64
CA HIS A 167 7.20 8.95 15.21
C HIS A 167 7.29 7.47 14.83
N LEU A 168 7.74 6.59 15.74
CA LEU A 168 7.74 5.13 15.54
C LEU A 168 6.36 4.49 15.77
N LEU A 169 5.47 5.20 16.49
CA LEU A 169 4.08 4.81 16.72
C LEU A 169 3.12 5.86 16.15
N PRO A 170 3.10 6.08 14.82
CA PRO A 170 2.24 7.07 14.21
C PRO A 170 0.76 6.70 14.40
N VAL A 171 -0.14 7.68 14.37
CA VAL A 171 -1.58 7.47 14.63
C VAL A 171 -2.20 6.29 13.85
N PRO A 172 -1.89 6.11 12.55
CA PRO A 172 -2.34 4.94 11.78
C PRO A 172 -1.94 3.57 12.39
N LEU A 173 -0.80 3.48 13.06
CA LEU A 173 -0.32 2.23 13.65
C LEU A 173 -1.18 1.76 14.83
N TRP A 174 -1.94 2.66 15.48
CA TRP A 174 -2.91 2.23 16.50
C TRP A 174 -3.98 1.30 15.92
N GLY A 175 -4.35 1.46 14.65
CA GLY A 175 -5.25 0.50 13.98
C GLY A 175 -4.67 -0.91 13.96
N PHE A 176 -3.36 -1.03 13.77
CA PHE A 176 -2.63 -2.30 13.81
C PHE A 176 -2.57 -2.86 15.23
N ILE A 177 -2.14 -2.05 16.21
CA ILE A 177 -1.98 -2.44 17.62
C ILE A 177 -3.31 -2.91 18.21
N ILE A 178 -4.39 -2.17 17.96
CA ILE A 178 -5.74 -2.49 18.45
C ILE A 178 -6.28 -3.75 17.77
N ALA A 179 -5.93 -4.02 16.51
CA ALA A 179 -6.40 -5.22 15.81
C ALA A 179 -5.77 -6.52 16.33
N ILE A 180 -4.53 -6.49 16.84
CA ILE A 180 -3.81 -7.70 17.29
C ILE A 180 -4.62 -8.50 18.33
N PRO A 181 -5.13 -7.92 19.44
CA PRO A 181 -5.95 -8.66 20.38
C PRO A 181 -7.17 -9.33 19.73
N PHE A 182 -7.87 -8.64 18.82
CA PHE A 182 -9.03 -9.20 18.13
C PHE A 182 -8.63 -10.38 17.25
N VAL A 183 -7.51 -10.27 16.55
CA VAL A 183 -6.99 -11.33 15.68
C VAL A 183 -6.64 -12.62 16.45
N PHE A 184 -6.04 -12.49 17.64
CA PHE A 184 -5.54 -13.65 18.41
C PHE A 184 -6.51 -14.16 19.49
N ILE A 185 -7.49 -13.35 19.91
CA ILE A 185 -8.45 -13.71 20.97
C ILE A 185 -9.82 -13.95 20.32
N THR A 186 -10.14 -15.21 20.04
CA THR A 186 -11.38 -15.61 19.35
C THR A 186 -12.67 -15.05 19.98
N PRO A 187 -12.84 -15.03 21.32
CA PRO A 187 -14.01 -14.40 21.93
C PRO A 187 -14.16 -12.91 21.57
N LEU A 188 -13.05 -12.19 21.48
CA LEU A 188 -13.04 -10.75 21.15
C LEU A 188 -13.38 -10.53 19.67
N LEU A 189 -12.84 -11.36 18.77
CA LEU A 189 -13.21 -11.35 17.36
C LEU A 189 -14.69 -11.64 17.17
N ASN A 190 -15.20 -12.66 17.85
CA ASN A 190 -16.60 -13.04 17.78
C ASN A 190 -17.49 -11.90 18.28
N PHE A 191 -17.15 -11.29 19.42
CA PHE A 191 -17.87 -10.11 19.92
C PHE A 191 -17.93 -8.99 18.88
N TYR A 192 -16.81 -8.65 18.25
CA TYR A 192 -16.77 -7.67 17.15
C TYR A 192 -17.68 -8.04 15.98
N ASN A 193 -17.67 -9.31 15.57
CA ASN A 193 -18.50 -9.81 14.48
C ASN A 193 -20.00 -9.83 14.82
N HIS A 194 -20.37 -9.89 16.11
CA HIS A 194 -21.76 -9.77 16.58
C HIS A 194 -22.26 -8.32 16.59
N LEU A 195 -21.40 -7.34 16.30
CA LEU A 195 -21.76 -5.93 16.15
C LEU A 195 -21.69 -5.53 14.67
N PRO A 196 -22.63 -5.96 13.81
CA PRO A 196 -22.55 -5.77 12.36
C PRO A 196 -22.53 -4.30 11.95
N PHE A 197 -23.12 -3.40 12.76
CA PHE A 197 -23.03 -1.96 12.52
C PHE A 197 -21.60 -1.43 12.64
N LEU A 198 -20.73 -2.05 13.44
CA LEU A 198 -19.31 -1.70 13.54
C LEU A 198 -18.48 -2.48 12.52
N SER A 199 -18.66 -3.79 12.48
CA SER A 199 -17.79 -4.71 11.74
C SER A 199 -18.12 -4.84 10.27
N GLY A 200 -19.37 -4.59 9.88
CA GLY A 200 -19.86 -4.93 8.55
C GLY A 200 -19.88 -6.44 8.31
N ALA A 201 -19.74 -7.24 9.37
CA ALA A 201 -19.73 -8.68 9.28
C ALA A 201 -21.16 -9.18 9.03
N THR A 202 -21.30 -10.02 8.01
CA THR A 202 -22.52 -10.77 7.71
C THR A 202 -22.23 -12.23 7.96
N LEU A 203 -23.05 -12.90 8.77
CA LEU A 203 -22.92 -14.32 9.05
C LEU A 203 -23.44 -15.13 7.87
N GLY A 204 -22.59 -16.00 7.32
CA GLY A 204 -22.93 -16.96 6.28
C GLY A 204 -22.40 -18.35 6.60
N TYR A 205 -22.61 -19.28 5.66
CA TYR A 205 -22.14 -20.66 5.75
C TYR A 205 -21.28 -21.00 4.54
N LYS A 206 -20.11 -21.59 4.77
CA LYS A 206 -19.27 -22.15 3.72
C LYS A 206 -19.38 -23.67 3.75
N TYR A 207 -19.87 -24.25 2.66
CA TYR A 207 -19.97 -25.69 2.50
C TYR A 207 -18.64 -26.26 1.98
N ASP A 208 -18.12 -27.27 2.68
CA ASP A 208 -17.02 -28.09 2.21
C ASP A 208 -17.58 -29.32 1.49
N PRO A 209 -17.44 -29.43 0.16
CA PRO A 209 -17.97 -30.54 -0.60
C PRO A 209 -17.24 -31.85 -0.36
N ILE A 210 -16.03 -31.84 0.21
CA ILE A 210 -15.26 -33.05 0.52
C ILE A 210 -15.64 -33.56 1.91
N ALA A 211 -15.69 -32.66 2.90
CA ALA A 211 -16.05 -33.03 4.27
C ALA A 211 -17.57 -33.15 4.49
N HIS A 212 -18.38 -32.63 3.56
CA HIS A 212 -19.84 -32.51 3.67
C HIS A 212 -20.29 -31.70 4.90
N VAL A 213 -19.49 -30.73 5.34
CA VAL A 213 -19.76 -29.88 6.51
C VAL A 213 -19.99 -28.43 6.09
N ALA A 214 -21.00 -27.79 6.66
CA ALA A 214 -21.19 -26.35 6.58
C ALA A 214 -20.55 -25.67 7.81
N THR A 215 -19.62 -24.76 7.57
CA THR A 215 -18.97 -23.97 8.62
C THR A 215 -19.48 -22.54 8.61
N GLN A 216 -19.75 -21.97 9.80
CA GLN A 216 -20.09 -20.56 9.91
C GLN A 216 -18.88 -19.72 9.51
N VAL A 217 -19.11 -18.75 8.62
CA VAL A 217 -18.08 -17.82 8.15
C VAL A 217 -18.66 -16.42 8.14
N TYR A 218 -17.92 -15.47 8.68
CA TYR A 218 -18.24 -14.06 8.52
C TYR A 218 -17.66 -13.53 7.21
N THR A 219 -18.50 -12.89 6.40
CA THR A 219 -18.07 -12.07 5.26
C THR A 219 -18.14 -10.60 5.65
N TYR A 220 -17.08 -9.86 5.36
CA TYR A 220 -16.97 -8.45 5.74
C TYR A 220 -17.25 -7.55 4.54
N GLY A 221 -18.35 -6.79 4.63
CA GLY A 221 -18.71 -5.78 3.64
C GLY A 221 -18.32 -4.36 4.06
N THR A 222 -18.70 -3.39 3.25
CA THR A 222 -18.52 -1.95 3.55
C THR A 222 -19.64 -1.36 4.40
N SER A 223 -20.60 -2.16 4.85
CA SER A 223 -21.80 -1.71 5.58
C SER A 223 -21.53 -1.31 7.04
N GLY A 224 -20.43 -1.77 7.63
CA GLY A 224 -20.03 -1.40 8.99
C GLY A 224 -19.29 -0.07 9.05
N VAL A 225 -19.37 0.63 10.18
CA VAL A 225 -18.68 1.92 10.40
C VAL A 225 -17.18 1.81 10.14
N ILE A 226 -16.52 0.78 10.66
CA ILE A 226 -15.07 0.61 10.52
C ILE A 226 -14.67 0.37 9.05
N PRO A 227 -15.21 -0.62 8.32
CA PRO A 227 -14.89 -0.80 6.91
C PRO A 227 -15.35 0.37 6.03
N ALA A 228 -16.49 1.01 6.32
CA ALA A 228 -16.99 2.16 5.56
C ALA A 228 -16.02 3.35 5.62
N VAL A 229 -15.64 3.76 6.84
CA VAL A 229 -14.73 4.89 7.05
C VAL A 229 -13.31 4.50 6.61
N GLY A 230 -12.87 3.27 6.86
CA GLY A 230 -11.59 2.76 6.39
C GLY A 230 -11.46 2.72 4.86
N ALA A 231 -12.57 2.48 4.14
CA ALA A 231 -12.60 2.49 2.69
C ALA A 231 -12.45 3.90 2.09
N LEU A 232 -12.61 4.97 2.88
CA LEU A 232 -12.42 6.35 2.42
C LEU A 232 -10.96 6.70 2.14
N VAL A 233 -10.00 6.03 2.79
CA VAL A 233 -8.57 6.36 2.71
C VAL A 233 -8.10 6.56 1.28
N THR A 234 -8.30 5.57 0.42
CA THR A 234 -7.77 5.62 -0.94
C THR A 234 -8.50 6.62 -1.83
N PRO A 235 -9.84 6.60 -1.97
CA PRO A 235 -10.51 7.59 -2.81
C PRO A 235 -10.23 9.02 -2.34
N LEU A 236 -10.18 9.29 -1.03
CA LEU A 236 -9.81 10.61 -0.53
C LEU A 236 -8.33 10.95 -0.76
N SER A 237 -7.41 9.97 -0.74
CA SER A 237 -6.00 10.19 -1.09
C SER A 237 -5.81 10.54 -2.56
N LEU A 238 -6.53 9.85 -3.44
CA LEU A 238 -6.53 10.12 -4.88
C LEU A 238 -7.20 11.45 -5.21
N PHE A 239 -8.30 11.77 -4.51
CA PHE A 239 -8.95 13.07 -4.62
C PHE A 239 -8.02 14.19 -4.15
N TYR A 240 -7.32 13.99 -3.02
CA TYR A 240 -6.31 14.90 -2.50
C TYR A 240 -5.18 15.13 -3.51
N ILE A 241 -4.69 14.09 -4.17
CA ILE A 241 -3.73 14.22 -5.28
C ILE A 241 -4.27 15.17 -6.34
N GLY A 242 -5.52 14.97 -6.78
CA GLY A 242 -6.20 15.85 -7.73
C GLY A 242 -6.21 17.33 -7.32
N ILE A 243 -6.55 17.61 -6.06
CA ILE A 243 -6.50 18.97 -5.50
C ILE A 243 -5.08 19.54 -5.59
N MET A 244 -4.07 18.77 -5.19
CA MET A 244 -2.68 19.22 -5.24
C MET A 244 -2.21 19.46 -6.67
N LEU A 245 -2.64 18.65 -7.64
CA LEU A 245 -2.34 18.86 -9.07
C LEU A 245 -2.93 20.17 -9.59
N SER A 246 -4.14 20.52 -9.14
CA SER A 246 -4.79 21.78 -9.48
C SER A 246 -4.05 22.97 -8.86
N ASN A 247 -3.70 22.89 -7.57
CA ASN A 247 -2.98 23.95 -6.86
C ASN A 247 -1.58 24.24 -7.44
N TYR A 248 -0.84 23.20 -7.84
CA TYR A 248 0.50 23.37 -8.41
C TYR A 248 0.51 23.63 -9.92
N GLY A 249 -0.59 23.31 -10.60
CA GLY A 249 -0.73 23.36 -12.05
C GLY A 249 -0.02 22.21 -12.77
N LEU A 250 -0.73 21.55 -13.68
CA LEU A 250 -0.21 20.41 -14.48
C LEU A 250 1.10 20.73 -15.22
N LYS A 251 1.26 21.96 -15.72
CA LYS A 251 2.48 22.39 -16.42
C LYS A 251 3.73 22.39 -15.55
N GLN A 252 3.56 22.47 -14.23
CA GLN A 252 4.67 22.42 -13.29
C GLN A 252 4.95 21.01 -12.76
N MET A 253 4.13 20.02 -13.11
CA MET A 253 4.38 18.61 -12.83
C MET A 253 5.39 18.06 -13.84
N ARG A 254 6.66 18.39 -13.64
CA ARG A 254 7.73 17.84 -14.44
C ARG A 254 8.22 16.55 -13.80
N VAL A 255 8.38 15.52 -14.64
CA VAL A 255 9.10 14.30 -14.29
C VAL A 255 10.58 14.67 -14.22
N ASP A 256 11.03 15.03 -13.02
CA ASP A 256 12.43 15.35 -12.78
C ASP A 256 13.28 14.09 -12.58
N PHE A 257 14.59 14.25 -12.55
CA PHE A 257 15.53 13.15 -12.38
C PHE A 257 15.23 12.27 -11.16
N HIS A 258 14.91 12.88 -10.02
CA HIS A 258 14.55 12.14 -8.81
C HIS A 258 13.26 11.33 -8.98
N THR A 259 12.29 11.86 -9.73
CA THR A 259 11.04 11.15 -10.04
C THR A 259 11.34 9.93 -10.91
N ILE A 260 12.19 10.08 -11.92
CA ILE A 260 12.64 8.97 -12.78
C ILE A 260 13.32 7.88 -11.94
N VAL A 261 14.19 8.28 -11.00
CA VAL A 261 14.89 7.34 -10.11
C VAL A 261 13.90 6.56 -9.24
N VAL A 262 12.86 7.21 -8.70
CA VAL A 262 11.82 6.51 -7.94
C VAL A 262 11.04 5.53 -8.82
N LEU A 263 10.64 5.95 -10.02
CA LEU A 263 9.90 5.10 -10.95
C LEU A 263 10.72 3.89 -11.41
N ALA A 264 11.99 4.11 -11.76
CA ALA A 264 12.91 3.02 -12.12
C ALA A 264 13.18 2.11 -10.92
N GLY A 265 13.40 2.69 -9.73
CA GLY A 265 13.52 1.92 -8.50
C GLY A 265 12.30 1.05 -8.24
N ARG A 266 11.10 1.59 -8.44
CA ARG A 266 9.85 0.89 -8.17
C ARG A 266 9.53 -0.19 -9.20
N PHE A 267 9.66 0.09 -10.48
CA PHE A 267 9.24 -0.81 -11.55
C PHE A 267 10.35 -1.75 -12.04
N ILE A 268 11.61 -1.51 -11.66
CA ILE A 268 12.75 -2.32 -12.10
C ILE A 268 13.50 -2.89 -10.88
N ILE A 269 14.00 -2.02 -9.99
CA ILE A 269 14.86 -2.47 -8.88
C ILE A 269 14.07 -3.34 -7.90
N SER A 270 12.89 -2.90 -7.44
CA SER A 270 12.09 -3.65 -6.46
C SER A 270 11.69 -5.05 -6.95
N PRO A 271 11.21 -5.23 -8.22
CA PRO A 271 10.98 -6.55 -8.80
C PRO A 271 12.23 -7.40 -8.93
N ILE A 272 13.35 -6.84 -9.39
CA ILE A 272 14.61 -7.58 -9.50
C ILE A 272 15.08 -8.07 -8.13
N VAL A 273 14.99 -7.22 -7.10
CA VAL A 273 15.32 -7.60 -5.72
C VAL A 273 14.44 -8.77 -5.26
N MET A 274 13.13 -8.71 -5.52
CA MET A 274 12.23 -9.80 -5.19
C MET A 274 12.61 -11.10 -5.92
N VAL A 275 12.84 -11.05 -7.23
CA VAL A 275 13.27 -12.20 -8.04
C VAL A 275 14.56 -12.81 -7.49
N ILE A 276 15.56 -11.98 -7.20
CA ILE A 276 16.84 -12.44 -6.64
C ILE A 276 16.63 -13.17 -5.31
N ILE A 277 15.80 -12.63 -4.42
CA ILE A 277 15.54 -13.25 -3.11
C ILE A 277 14.77 -14.55 -3.26
N VAL A 278 13.79 -14.61 -4.15
CA VAL A 278 13.08 -15.86 -4.49
C VAL A 278 14.08 -16.91 -4.98
N LEU A 279 14.93 -16.56 -5.95
CA LEU A 279 15.95 -17.46 -6.50
C LEU A 279 16.97 -17.94 -5.45
N ILE A 280 17.46 -17.03 -4.60
CA ILE A 280 18.39 -17.36 -3.51
C ILE A 280 17.70 -18.28 -2.51
N GLY A 281 16.48 -17.97 -2.06
CA GLY A 281 15.77 -18.79 -1.09
C GLY A 281 15.49 -20.20 -1.60
N THR A 282 15.15 -20.34 -2.89
CA THR A 282 14.97 -21.64 -3.54
C THR A 282 16.28 -22.43 -3.66
N LYS A 283 17.37 -21.81 -4.13
CA LYS A 283 18.63 -22.52 -4.40
C LYS A 283 19.49 -22.75 -3.15
N VAL A 284 19.50 -21.79 -2.23
CA VAL A 284 20.44 -21.76 -1.08
C VAL A 284 19.77 -22.26 0.20
N ALA A 285 18.53 -21.83 0.47
CA ALA A 285 17.83 -22.19 1.69
C ALA A 285 16.94 -23.45 1.52
N GLY A 286 16.74 -23.94 0.29
CA GLY A 286 15.86 -25.07 0.00
C GLY A 286 14.38 -24.78 0.29
N VAL A 287 14.01 -23.49 0.45
CA VAL A 287 12.64 -23.08 0.73
C VAL A 287 11.96 -22.81 -0.61
N HIS A 288 11.06 -23.73 -0.99
CA HIS A 288 10.30 -23.63 -2.22
C HIS A 288 8.96 -22.95 -1.94
N LEU A 289 8.73 -21.80 -2.59
CA LEU A 289 7.40 -21.23 -2.72
C LEU A 289 6.70 -21.90 -3.91
N ASP A 290 5.40 -22.12 -3.82
CA ASP A 290 4.64 -22.49 -5.00
C ASP A 290 4.69 -21.37 -6.05
N HIS A 291 4.57 -21.75 -7.32
CA HIS A 291 4.73 -20.83 -8.45
C HIS A 291 3.82 -19.60 -8.33
N VAL A 292 2.54 -19.82 -7.99
CA VAL A 292 1.56 -18.74 -7.86
C VAL A 292 1.95 -17.79 -6.72
N PHE A 293 2.48 -18.30 -5.61
CA PHE A 293 2.97 -17.47 -4.53
C PHE A 293 4.18 -16.64 -4.94
N SER A 294 5.22 -17.24 -5.51
CA SER A 294 6.40 -16.48 -5.97
C SER A 294 6.05 -15.41 -6.99
N SER A 295 5.26 -15.74 -8.01
CA SER A 295 4.78 -14.80 -9.02
C SER A 295 3.95 -13.68 -8.39
N THR A 296 3.08 -14.02 -7.43
CA THR A 296 2.29 -13.01 -6.70
C THR A 296 3.21 -12.00 -6.00
N LEU A 297 4.27 -12.46 -5.32
CA LEU A 297 5.21 -11.56 -4.64
C LEU A 297 5.97 -10.65 -5.62
N ILE A 298 6.39 -11.20 -6.77
CA ILE A 298 7.08 -10.46 -7.83
C ILE A 298 6.15 -9.38 -8.40
N ILE A 299 4.92 -9.74 -8.77
CA ILE A 299 3.94 -8.79 -9.30
C ILE A 299 3.62 -7.69 -8.28
N GLN A 300 3.43 -8.05 -7.00
CA GLN A 300 3.18 -7.06 -5.94
C GLN A 300 4.32 -6.05 -5.80
N SER A 301 5.57 -6.50 -5.91
CA SER A 301 6.74 -5.62 -5.86
C SER A 301 6.82 -4.65 -7.06
N ALA A 302 6.19 -5.00 -8.18
CA ALA A 302 6.14 -4.19 -9.41
C ALA A 302 4.91 -3.26 -9.50
N THR A 303 3.97 -3.32 -8.55
CA THR A 303 2.82 -2.40 -8.53
C THR A 303 3.27 -0.95 -8.27
N PRO A 304 2.46 0.07 -8.58
CA PRO A 304 2.80 1.46 -8.29
C PRO A 304 3.00 1.73 -6.80
N THR A 305 3.67 2.85 -6.51
CA THR A 305 3.86 3.37 -5.15
C THR A 305 2.53 3.56 -4.41
N PHE A 306 2.55 3.36 -3.09
CA PHE A 306 1.39 3.55 -2.22
C PHE A 306 0.74 4.94 -2.36
N ALA A 307 -0.59 4.98 -2.41
CA ALA A 307 -1.36 6.18 -2.76
C ALA A 307 -1.34 7.30 -1.71
N VAL A 308 -1.02 6.98 -0.47
CA VAL A 308 -1.11 7.91 0.68
C VAL A 308 0.14 8.78 0.83
N MET A 309 1.18 8.57 0.01
CA MET A 309 2.45 9.29 0.13
C MET A 309 2.30 10.83 0.17
N PRO A 310 1.49 11.49 -0.68
CA PRO A 310 1.39 12.94 -0.67
C PRO A 310 0.81 13.50 0.62
N ILE A 311 -0.06 12.73 1.27
CA ILE A 311 -0.63 13.08 2.58
C ILE A 311 0.46 13.02 3.65
N LEU A 312 1.31 11.98 3.63
CA LEU A 312 2.46 11.89 4.54
C LEU A 312 3.47 13.00 4.31
N ALA A 313 3.73 13.35 3.04
CA ALA A 313 4.58 14.49 2.72
C ALA A 313 4.02 15.78 3.33
N THR A 314 2.71 15.99 3.28
CA THR A 314 2.06 17.17 3.88
C THR A 314 2.13 17.15 5.41
N GLU A 315 1.87 16.00 6.04
CA GLU A 315 1.90 15.88 7.51
C GLU A 315 3.32 16.09 8.08
N TYR A 316 4.35 15.66 7.36
CA TYR A 316 5.75 15.70 7.78
C TYR A 316 6.59 16.74 7.02
N HIS A 317 5.94 17.73 6.40
CA HIS A 317 6.56 18.85 5.69
C HIS A 317 7.57 18.47 4.59
N GLY A 318 7.46 17.25 4.04
CA GLY A 318 8.22 16.82 2.88
C GLY A 318 7.80 17.52 1.59
N ASP A 319 8.48 17.23 0.48
CA ASP A 319 8.14 17.78 -0.83
C ASP A 319 6.85 17.14 -1.37
N VAL A 320 5.71 17.78 -1.04
CA VAL A 320 4.37 17.33 -1.44
C VAL A 320 4.23 17.27 -2.95
N LYS A 321 4.82 18.22 -3.69
CA LYS A 321 4.77 18.24 -5.15
C LYS A 321 5.50 17.02 -5.73
N PHE A 322 6.67 16.68 -5.20
CA PHE A 322 7.43 15.49 -5.57
C PHE A 322 6.65 14.20 -5.28
N ALA A 323 6.11 14.04 -4.06
CA ALA A 323 5.28 12.88 -3.71
C ALA A 323 4.07 12.74 -4.63
N THR A 324 3.39 13.85 -4.91
CA THR A 324 2.20 13.87 -5.77
C THR A 324 2.55 13.48 -7.22
N ASN A 325 3.67 13.99 -7.75
CA ASN A 325 4.18 13.59 -9.07
C ASN A 325 4.49 12.10 -9.14
N ILE A 326 5.18 11.54 -8.14
CA ILE A 326 5.53 10.11 -8.11
C ILE A 326 4.26 9.26 -8.22
N VAL A 327 3.27 9.49 -7.36
CA VAL A 327 2.08 8.65 -7.30
C VAL A 327 1.25 8.79 -8.58
N ALA A 328 1.06 10.02 -9.06
CA ALA A 328 0.29 10.27 -10.29
C ALA A 328 0.97 9.62 -11.52
N VAL A 329 2.27 9.85 -11.71
CA VAL A 329 3.01 9.33 -12.85
C VAL A 329 3.16 7.81 -12.78
N ALA A 330 3.44 7.24 -11.60
CA ALA A 330 3.53 5.80 -11.43
C ALA A 330 2.19 5.11 -11.75
N SER A 331 1.06 5.71 -11.36
CA SER A 331 -0.27 5.16 -11.63
C SER A 331 -0.57 5.12 -13.13
N VAL A 332 -0.24 6.19 -13.88
CA VAL A 332 -0.43 6.25 -15.33
C VAL A 332 0.56 5.33 -16.07
N LEU A 333 1.84 5.38 -15.69
CA LEU A 333 2.88 4.55 -16.30
C LEU A 333 2.60 3.05 -16.12
N PHE A 334 1.90 2.68 -15.06
CA PHE A 334 1.57 1.28 -14.80
C PHE A 334 0.79 0.61 -15.94
N VAL A 335 -0.03 1.35 -16.70
CA VAL A 335 -0.73 0.83 -17.89
C VAL A 335 0.24 0.21 -18.89
N VAL A 336 1.44 0.79 -19.02
CA VAL A 336 2.50 0.30 -19.90
C VAL A 336 3.33 -0.80 -19.23
N VAL A 337 3.51 -0.74 -17.91
CA VAL A 337 4.25 -1.75 -17.14
C VAL A 337 3.49 -3.09 -17.10
N ILE A 338 2.16 -3.08 -17.05
CA ILE A 338 1.33 -4.29 -16.97
C ILE A 338 1.63 -5.27 -18.11
N PRO A 339 1.56 -4.89 -19.40
CA PRO A 339 1.93 -5.78 -20.51
C PRO A 339 3.32 -6.40 -20.37
N VAL A 340 4.29 -5.63 -19.89
CA VAL A 340 5.67 -6.12 -19.69
C VAL A 340 5.71 -7.20 -18.61
N ILE A 341 5.05 -6.98 -17.47
CA ILE A 341 4.91 -7.98 -16.41
C ILE A 341 4.22 -9.24 -16.94
N MET A 342 3.15 -9.09 -17.71
CA MET A 342 2.41 -10.23 -18.27
C MET A 342 3.26 -11.06 -19.23
N ILE A 343 4.07 -10.41 -20.08
CA ILE A 343 4.99 -11.10 -20.97
C ILE A 343 6.03 -11.87 -20.16
N LEU A 344 6.63 -11.23 -19.16
CA LEU A 344 7.67 -11.85 -18.32
C LEU A 344 7.16 -13.07 -17.53
N GLU A 345 5.90 -13.07 -17.09
CA GLU A 345 5.29 -14.22 -16.39
C GLU A 345 4.83 -15.34 -17.35
N SER A 346 4.66 -15.03 -18.64
CA SER A 346 4.28 -16.03 -19.66
C SER A 346 5.49 -16.77 -20.26
N LEU A 347 6.70 -16.32 -19.93
CA LEU A 347 7.99 -16.93 -20.28
C LEU A 347 8.43 -17.88 -19.17
#